data_AF-A0A4R4M7E5-F1
#
_entry.id   AF-A0A4R4M7E5-F1
#
_cell.length_a   1.000
_cell.length_b   1.000
_cell.length_c   1.000
_cell.angle_alpha   90.00
_cell.angle_beta   90.00
_cell.angle_gamma   90.00
#
_symmetry.space_group_name_H-M   'P 1'
#
loop_
_entity.id
_entity.type
_entity.pdbx_description
1 polymer ?
#
loop_
_entity_poly.entity_id
_entity_poly.type
_entity_poly.pdbx_seq_one_letter_code
_entity_poly.pdbx_strand_id
1 'polypeptide(L)'
;MSTPTGDAITEQWLSELLTGLGDGPDQIHTALRNAKITGQRGSRYDCPLARYVADHARKRVPSAQVRVRVYEGAVVVEIEESDTGGYREVGVEQPEAVKRFVQAFDGGYYLDLVDREAA
;
A
#
# COMPACT_ATOMS: atom_id res chain seq x y z
N MET A 1 17.95 9.58 -22.96
CA MET A 1 16.80 10.49 -22.76
C MET A 1 16.10 10.03 -21.50
N SER A 2 16.31 10.73 -20.39
CA SER A 2 15.69 10.41 -19.11
C SER A 2 14.22 10.81 -19.21
N THR A 3 13.31 9.83 -19.27
CA THR A 3 11.89 10.10 -19.08
C THR A 3 11.76 10.77 -17.70
N PRO A 4 11.03 11.89 -17.57
CA PRO A 4 10.78 12.44 -16.25
C PRO A 4 10.07 11.36 -15.43
N THR A 5 10.69 10.94 -14.32
CA THR A 5 10.10 10.03 -13.34
C THR A 5 8.79 10.58 -12.74
N GLY A 6 8.47 11.84 -13.07
CA GLY A 6 7.48 12.70 -12.44
C GLY A 6 6.03 12.27 -12.46
N ASP A 7 5.59 11.21 -13.16
CA ASP A 7 4.17 10.80 -13.16
C ASP A 7 3.91 9.28 -13.18
N ALA A 8 4.88 8.45 -12.81
CA ALA A 8 4.65 7.00 -12.79
C ALA A 8 3.66 6.54 -11.70
N ILE A 9 3.56 7.31 -10.62
CA ILE A 9 2.69 7.07 -9.47
C ILE A 9 1.70 8.24 -9.37
N THR A 10 0.43 8.01 -9.66
CA THR A 10 -0.62 9.03 -9.64
C THR A 10 -1.77 8.61 -8.71
N GLU A 11 -2.64 9.55 -8.36
CA GLU A 11 -3.87 9.26 -7.60
C GLU A 11 -4.75 8.23 -8.35
N GLN A 12 -4.89 8.40 -9.66
CA GLN A 12 -5.63 7.45 -10.49
C GLN A 12 -5.04 6.04 -10.39
N TRP A 13 -3.72 5.91 -10.56
CA TRP A 13 -3.06 4.61 -10.45
C TRP A 13 -3.26 3.99 -9.06
N LEU A 14 -3.14 4.80 -7.99
CA LEU A 14 -3.31 4.31 -6.63
C LEU A 14 -4.75 3.86 -6.38
N SER A 15 -5.73 4.60 -6.88
CA SER A 15 -7.15 4.25 -6.82
C SER A 15 -7.44 2.94 -7.58
N GLU A 16 -6.92 2.80 -8.80
CA GLU A 16 -7.05 1.57 -9.61
C GLU A 16 -6.38 0.37 -8.93
N LEU A 17 -5.21 0.58 -8.31
CA LEU A 17 -4.51 -0.48 -7.58
C LEU A 17 -5.32 -0.97 -6.37
N LEU A 18 -5.93 -0.05 -5.61
CA LEU A 18 -6.71 -0.37 -4.42
C LEU A 18 -8.05 -1.03 -4.75
N THR A 19 -8.75 -0.53 -5.78
CA THR A 19 -10.00 -1.13 -6.24
C THR A 19 -9.77 -2.50 -6.89
N GLY A 20 -8.63 -2.69 -7.56
CA GLY A 20 -8.24 -3.98 -8.15
C GLY A 20 -7.94 -5.11 -7.15
N LEU A 21 -7.84 -4.82 -5.84
CA LEU A 21 -7.68 -5.86 -4.81
C LEU A 21 -8.98 -6.64 -4.54
N GLY A 22 -10.14 -6.05 -4.87
CA GLY A 22 -11.45 -6.67 -4.72
C GLY A 22 -12.48 -5.77 -4.05
N ASP A 23 -13.74 -6.20 -4.12
CA ASP A 23 -14.92 -5.45 -3.67
C ASP A 23 -15.28 -5.70 -2.20
N GLY A 24 -14.48 -6.51 -1.49
CA GLY A 24 -14.72 -6.85 -0.09
C GLY A 24 -13.48 -7.33 0.64
N PRO A 25 -13.52 -7.38 1.99
CA PRO A 25 -12.33 -7.61 2.80
C PRO A 25 -11.75 -9.02 2.62
N ASP A 26 -12.58 -10.04 2.35
CA ASP A 26 -12.13 -11.41 2.08
C ASP A 26 -11.45 -11.56 0.69
N GLN A 27 -11.88 -10.77 -0.29
CA GLN A 27 -11.23 -10.75 -1.61
C GLN A 27 -9.86 -10.07 -1.51
N ILE A 28 -9.80 -8.94 -0.80
CA ILE A 28 -8.54 -8.24 -0.51
C ILE A 28 -7.59 -9.17 0.26
N HIS A 29 -8.08 -9.87 1.29
CA HIS A 29 -7.33 -10.89 2.02
C HIS A 29 -6.76 -11.96 1.08
N THR A 30 -7.60 -12.52 0.20
CA THR A 30 -7.19 -13.52 -0.79
C THR A 30 -6.13 -12.98 -1.74
N ALA A 31 -6.30 -11.75 -2.24
CA ALA A 31 -5.34 -11.11 -3.14
C ALA A 31 -3.97 -10.91 -2.46
N LEU A 32 -3.96 -10.40 -1.23
CA LEU A 32 -2.73 -10.19 -0.45
C LEU A 32 -2.05 -11.51 -0.10
N ARG A 33 -2.82 -12.54 0.27
CA ARG A 33 -2.31 -13.90 0.52
C ARG A 33 -1.67 -14.49 -0.73
N ASN A 34 -2.32 -14.38 -1.88
CA ASN A 34 -1.78 -14.87 -3.16
C ASN A 34 -0.52 -14.10 -3.58
N ALA A 35 -0.46 -12.80 -3.28
CA ALA A 35 0.73 -11.98 -3.44
C ALA A 35 1.83 -12.27 -2.39
N LYS A 36 1.55 -13.13 -1.39
CA LYS A 36 2.43 -13.46 -0.26
C LYS A 36 2.84 -12.23 0.55
N ILE A 37 1.94 -11.27 0.69
CA ILE A 37 2.16 -10.07 1.48
C ILE A 37 1.59 -10.27 2.90
N THR A 38 2.45 -10.15 3.89
CA THR A 38 2.11 -10.13 5.32
C THR A 38 2.37 -8.75 5.91
N GLY A 39 1.94 -8.50 7.14
CA GLY A 39 2.13 -7.23 7.82
C GLY A 39 1.89 -7.26 9.33
N GLN A 40 2.00 -6.08 9.94
CA GLN A 40 1.82 -5.88 11.37
C GLN A 40 0.50 -5.16 11.65
N ARG A 41 -0.26 -5.70 12.61
CA ARG A 41 -1.51 -5.07 13.08
C ARG A 41 -1.23 -3.72 13.74
N GLY A 42 -2.08 -2.74 13.47
CA GLY A 42 -1.98 -1.38 14.00
C GLY A 42 -0.81 -0.56 13.46
N SER A 43 0.08 -1.13 12.62
CA SER A 43 1.16 -0.39 11.99
C SER A 43 0.69 0.27 10.71
N ARG A 44 0.82 1.60 10.64
CA ARG A 44 0.46 2.39 9.44
C ARG A 44 1.40 2.15 8.27
N TYR A 45 2.64 1.74 8.55
CA TYR A 45 3.69 1.56 7.55
C TYR A 45 3.95 0.10 7.22
N ASP A 46 3.64 -0.80 8.16
CA ASP A 46 3.93 -2.23 8.05
C ASP A 46 2.68 -3.10 7.93
N CYS A 47 1.48 -2.53 7.84
CA CYS A 47 0.29 -3.34 7.53
C CYS A 47 0.41 -3.97 6.13
N PRO A 48 -0.29 -5.09 5.86
CA PRO A 48 -0.21 -5.78 4.58
C PRO A 48 -0.52 -4.86 3.39
N LEU A 49 -1.47 -3.94 3.55
CA LEU A 49 -1.83 -3.00 2.50
C LEU A 49 -0.71 -2.01 2.17
N ALA A 50 -0.06 -1.43 3.19
CA ALA A 50 1.05 -0.50 3.01
C ALA A 50 2.20 -1.17 2.25
N ARG A 51 2.54 -2.41 2.65
CA ARG A 51 3.59 -3.21 1.99
C ARG A 51 3.23 -3.57 0.55
N TYR A 52 2.00 -3.99 0.29
CA TYR A 52 1.53 -4.29 -1.06
C TYR A 52 1.66 -3.08 -1.99
N VAL A 53 1.18 -1.92 -1.57
CA VAL A 53 1.28 -0.69 -2.36
C VAL A 53 2.73 -0.27 -2.54
N ALA A 54 3.57 -0.38 -1.50
CA ALA A 54 4.99 -0.05 -1.59
C ALA A 54 5.72 -0.94 -2.61
N ASP A 55 5.44 -2.23 -2.62
CA ASP A 55 6.03 -3.17 -3.59
C ASP A 55 5.60 -2.87 -5.03
N HIS A 56 4.34 -2.48 -5.24
CA HIS A 56 3.86 -2.05 -6.56
C HIS A 56 4.46 -0.71 -6.99
N ALA A 57 4.61 0.24 -6.07
CA ALA A 57 5.21 1.52 -6.34
C ALA A 57 6.71 1.40 -6.70
N ARG A 58 7.49 0.61 -5.94
CA ARG A 58 8.91 0.37 -6.21
C ARG A 58 9.17 -0.25 -7.58
N LYS A 59 8.25 -1.10 -8.08
CA LYS A 59 8.34 -1.64 -9.45
C LYS A 59 8.21 -0.57 -10.53
N ARG A 60 7.48 0.51 -10.26
CA ARG A 60 7.27 1.63 -11.18
C ARG A 60 8.36 2.68 -11.09
N VAL A 61 8.91 2.90 -9.90
CA VAL A 61 9.99 3.86 -9.64
C VAL A 61 11.19 3.20 -8.96
N PRO A 62 11.93 2.30 -9.66
CA PRO A 62 12.96 1.45 -9.04
C PRO A 62 14.16 2.23 -8.50
N SER A 63 14.37 3.47 -8.94
CA SER A 63 15.46 4.35 -8.49
C SER A 63 15.09 5.27 -7.33
N ALA A 64 13.82 5.32 -6.92
CA ALA A 64 13.34 6.22 -5.87
C ALA A 64 13.11 5.46 -4.56
N GLN A 65 13.35 6.13 -3.42
CA GLN A 65 12.85 5.63 -2.15
C GLN A 65 11.35 5.83 -2.08
N VAL A 66 10.64 4.75 -1.71
CA VAL A 66 9.18 4.76 -1.55
C VAL A 66 8.80 4.30 -0.16
N ARG A 67 7.94 5.09 0.49
CA ARG A 67 7.22 4.74 1.72
C ARG A 67 5.73 4.84 1.47
N VAL A 68 4.97 3.99 2.15
CA VAL A 68 3.51 4.02 2.08
C VAL A 68 2.96 4.06 3.49
N ARG A 69 2.00 4.94 3.73
CA ARG A 69 1.28 5.05 4.99
C ARG A 69 -0.21 4.82 4.76
N VAL A 70 -0.79 3.97 5.59
CA VAL A 70 -2.22 3.65 5.65
C VAL A 70 -2.73 4.15 6.99
N TYR A 71 -3.70 5.06 6.98
CA TYR A 71 -4.37 5.57 8.18
C TYR A 71 -5.86 5.67 7.91
N GLU A 72 -6.66 6.02 8.92
CA GLU A 72 -8.11 6.05 8.79
C GLU A 72 -8.56 6.88 7.59
N GLY A 73 -9.12 6.21 6.59
CA GLY A 73 -9.71 6.82 5.41
C GLY A 73 -8.78 7.12 4.22
N ALA A 74 -7.46 6.95 4.32
CA ALA A 74 -6.57 7.23 3.18
C ALA A 74 -5.35 6.30 3.08
N VAL A 75 -4.81 6.21 1.86
CA VAL A 75 -3.51 5.59 1.56
C VAL A 75 -2.65 6.64 0.89
N VAL A 76 -1.44 6.85 1.40
CA VAL A 76 -0.51 7.84 0.85
C VAL A 76 0.82 7.18 0.52
N VAL A 77 1.32 7.45 -0.69
CA VAL A 77 2.63 7.04 -1.18
C VAL A 77 3.56 8.25 -1.14
N GLU A 78 4.65 8.14 -0.39
CA GLU A 78 5.72 9.13 -0.28
C GLU A 78 6.88 8.67 -1.18
N ILE A 79 7.31 9.52 -2.10
CA ILE A 79 8.36 9.23 -3.09
C ILE A 79 9.45 10.27 -2.95
N GLU A 80 10.68 9.83 -2.71
CA GLU A 80 11.84 10.73 -2.66
C GLU A 80 12.19 11.24 -4.06
N GLU A 81 12.27 12.56 -4.21
CA GLU A 81 12.69 13.22 -5.43
C GLU A 81 14.20 13.40 -5.45
N SER A 82 14.86 12.71 -6.37
CA SER A 82 16.32 12.67 -6.49
C SER A 82 16.97 14.04 -6.71
N ASP A 83 16.24 14.97 -7.32
CA ASP A 83 16.78 16.27 -7.75
C ASP A 83 16.64 17.37 -6.68
N THR A 84 15.72 17.20 -5.73
CA THR A 84 15.37 18.24 -4.73
C THR A 84 15.67 17.79 -3.30
N GLY A 85 15.90 16.49 -3.06
CA GLY A 85 15.96 15.90 -1.73
C GLY A 85 14.63 15.99 -0.96
N GLY A 86 13.56 16.37 -1.66
CA GLY A 86 12.21 16.47 -1.14
C GLY A 86 11.42 15.17 -1.29
N TYR A 87 10.22 15.14 -0.72
CA TYR A 87 9.27 14.06 -0.90
C TYR A 87 8.04 14.58 -1.64
N ARG A 88 7.64 13.84 -2.67
CA ARG A 88 6.31 13.98 -3.28
C ARG A 88 5.36 13.00 -2.63
N GLU A 89 4.18 13.48 -2.27
CA GLU A 89 3.11 12.64 -1.72
C GLU A 89 1.99 12.46 -2.77
N VAL A 90 1.50 11.23 -2.89
CA VAL A 90 0.33 10.88 -3.71
C VAL A 90 -0.64 10.13 -2.80
N GLY A 91 -1.80 10.73 -2.53
CA GLY A 91 -2.78 10.20 -1.60
C GLY A 91 -4.14 9.99 -2.25
N VAL A 92 -4.82 8.92 -1.88
CA VAL A 92 -6.24 8.71 -2.24
C VAL A 92 -7.05 8.33 -1.02
N GLU A 93 -8.34 8.63 -1.08
CA GLU A 93 -9.29 8.06 -0.14
C GLU A 93 -9.32 6.52 -0.30
N GLN A 94 -9.40 5.81 0.82
CA GLN A 94 -9.57 4.37 0.80
C GLN A 94 -10.94 4.00 0.21
N PRO A 95 -10.98 3.09 -0.77
CA PRO A 95 -12.23 2.42 -1.14
C PRO A 95 -12.87 1.76 0.09
N GLU A 96 -14.19 1.70 0.15
CA GLU A 96 -14.93 1.16 1.30
C GLU A 96 -14.50 -0.27 1.67
N ALA A 97 -14.23 -1.11 0.66
CA ALA A 97 -13.72 -2.47 0.87
C ALA A 97 -12.35 -2.47 1.59
N VAL A 98 -11.47 -1.53 1.23
CA VAL A 98 -10.15 -1.35 1.84
C VAL A 98 -10.28 -0.88 3.29
N LYS A 99 -11.16 0.10 3.56
CA LYS A 99 -11.45 0.55 4.93
C LYS A 99 -11.87 -0.63 5.82
N ARG A 100 -12.83 -1.43 5.35
CA ARG A 100 -13.32 -2.62 6.06
C ARG A 100 -12.24 -3.67 6.25
N PHE A 101 -11.41 -3.89 5.24
CA PHE A 101 -10.28 -4.82 5.36
C PHE A 101 -9.29 -4.38 6.44
N VAL A 102 -8.86 -3.12 6.44
CA VAL A 102 -7.90 -2.60 7.43
C VAL A 102 -8.46 -2.74 8.85
N GLN A 103 -9.72 -2.36 9.05
CA GLN A 103 -10.40 -2.53 10.35
C GLN A 103 -10.48 -3.99 10.80
N ALA A 104 -10.80 -4.91 9.89
CA ALA A 104 -10.87 -6.34 10.19
C ALA A 104 -9.47 -6.95 10.43
N PHE A 105 -8.45 -6.56 9.68
CA PHE A 105 -7.08 -7.00 9.91
C PHE A 105 -6.58 -6.57 11.29
N ASP A 106 -6.76 -5.29 11.64
CA ASP A 106 -6.37 -4.75 12.94
C ASP A 106 -7.18 -5.38 14.09
N GLY A 107 -8.46 -5.71 13.84
CA GLY A 107 -9.32 -6.48 14.74
C GLY A 107 -8.94 -7.96 14.91
N GLY A 108 -7.97 -8.47 14.14
CA GLY A 108 -7.47 -9.85 14.26
C GLY A 108 -8.26 -10.90 13.47
N TYR A 109 -9.05 -10.51 12.47
CA TYR A 109 -9.83 -11.45 11.65
C TYR A 109 -8.98 -12.20 10.61
N TYR A 110 -7.84 -11.65 10.21
CA TYR A 110 -6.95 -12.21 9.16
C TYR A 110 -5.56 -12.55 9.72
N LEU A 111 -5.50 -13.46 10.69
CA LEU A 111 -4.27 -13.81 11.43
C LEU A 111 -3.19 -14.44 10.55
N ASP A 112 -3.54 -15.04 9.42
CA ASP A 112 -2.60 -15.64 8.47
C ASP A 112 -1.80 -14.59 7.66
N LEU A 113 -2.24 -13.33 7.64
CA LEU A 113 -1.50 -12.21 7.08
C LEU A 113 -0.61 -11.49 8.11
N VAL A 114 -0.66 -11.88 9.39
CA VAL A 114 0.20 -11.27 10.41
C VAL A 114 1.60 -11.85 10.28
N ASP A 115 2.61 -10.97 10.32
CA ASP A 115 4.01 -11.39 10.38
C ASP A 115 4.18 -12.40 11.51
N ARG A 116 4.68 -13.58 11.19
CA ARG A 116 5.16 -14.51 12.22
C ARG A 116 6.44 -13.91 12.75
N GLU A 117 6.44 -13.49 14.02
CA GLU A 117 7.70 -13.19 14.70
C GLU A 117 8.65 -14.37 14.47
N ALA A 118 9.85 -14.08 13.98
CA ALA A 118 10.90 -15.08 13.93
C ALA A 118 11.17 -15.50 15.38
N ALA A 119 10.69 -16.69 15.73
CA ALA A 119 10.99 -17.34 17.00
C ALA A 119 12.49 -17.65 17.10
#